data_AF-F1LDQ5-F1
#
_entry.id   AF-F1LDQ5-F1
#
_cell.length_a   1.000
_cell.length_b   1.000
_cell.length_c   1.000
_cell.angle_alpha   90.00
_cell.angle_beta   90.00
_cell.angle_gamma   90.00
#
_symmetry.space_group_name_H-M   'P 1'
#
loop_
_entity.id
_entity.type
_entity.pdbx_description
1 polymer ?
#
loop_
_entity_poly.entity_id
_entity_poly.type
_entity_poly.pdbx_seq_one_letter_code
_entity_poly.pdbx_strand_id
1 'polypeptide(L)'
;MSRANAAYNNAIIAHNNNNNNNTPTQMDQVRVQAEQLRIEAQVVRKKVSEVSKDLIEYCEKEKPHDMLVSGPQDNHNPFQEKKSCTIL
;
A
#
# COMPACT_ATOMS: atom_id res chain seq x y z
N MET A 1 -0.61 -2.59 11.54
CA MET A 1 0.36 -1.90 10.66
C MET A 1 0.35 -0.37 10.77
N SER A 2 -0.76 0.30 11.14
CA SER A 2 -0.80 1.79 11.21
C SER A 2 -0.04 2.43 12.40
N ARG A 3 0.12 1.71 13.53
CA ARG A 3 0.76 2.25 14.74
C ARG A 3 2.27 2.52 14.61
N ALA A 4 2.98 1.78 13.76
CA ALA A 4 4.43 1.97 13.55
C ALA A 4 4.72 3.22 12.70
N ASN A 5 3.87 3.51 11.70
CA ASN A 5 4.03 4.70 10.85
C ASN A 5 3.72 6.00 11.60
N ALA A 6 2.76 5.97 12.54
CA ALA A 6 2.49 7.10 13.42
C ALA A 6 3.66 7.40 14.38
N ALA A 7 4.34 6.37 14.88
CA ALA A 7 5.55 6.53 15.70
C ALA A 7 6.75 7.05 14.88
N TYR A 8 6.91 6.57 13.64
CA TYR A 8 7.91 7.05 12.68
C TYR A 8 7.72 8.53 12.32
N ASN A 9 6.48 8.98 12.07
CA ASN A 9 6.19 10.39 11.82
C ASN A 9 6.32 11.27 13.08
N ASN A 10 6.02 10.74 14.27
CA ASN A 10 6.16 11.49 15.52
C ASN A 10 7.63 11.65 15.96
N ALA A 11 8.51 10.70 15.64
CA ALA A 11 9.94 10.80 15.94
C ALA A 11 10.62 11.92 15.12
N ILE A 12 10.17 12.15 13.88
CA ILE A 12 10.65 13.24 13.01
C ILE A 12 10.20 14.62 13.55
N ILE A 13 9.02 14.70 14.18
CA ILE A 13 8.48 15.96 14.73
C ILE A 13 9.07 16.27 16.12
N ALA A 14 9.33 15.27 16.97
CA ALA A 14 9.74 15.49 18.35
C ALA A 14 11.15 16.08 18.54
N HIS A 15 12.05 16.00 17.55
CA HIS A 15 13.38 16.65 17.60
C HIS A 15 13.38 18.13 17.17
N ASN A 16 12.25 18.67 16.70
CA ASN A 16 12.14 20.06 16.22
C ASN A 16 11.58 21.05 17.27
N ASN A 17 11.54 20.68 18.55
CA ASN A 17 11.16 21.57 19.65
C ASN A 17 12.39 22.26 20.29
N ASN A 18 13.26 22.84 19.47
CA ASN A 18 14.19 23.85 19.95
C ASN A 18 14.19 25.03 18.98
N ASN A 19 13.59 26.13 19.45
CA ASN A 19 13.53 27.42 18.78
C ASN A 19 14.91 27.83 18.22
N ASN A 20 15.03 27.91 16.90
CA ASN A 20 15.87 28.91 16.24
C ASN A 20 15.50 29.03 14.75
N ASN A 21 15.30 30.26 14.30
CA ASN A 21 14.96 30.63 12.91
C ASN A 21 16.13 30.42 11.94
N ASN A 22 16.69 29.21 11.88
CA ASN A 22 17.79 28.88 10.97
C ASN A 22 17.23 28.06 9.81
N THR A 23 17.31 28.61 8.59
CA THR A 23 17.15 27.82 7.38
C THR A 23 18.15 26.66 7.44
N PRO A 24 17.69 25.39 7.34
CA PRO A 24 18.57 24.24 7.48
C PRO A 24 19.64 24.34 6.40
N THR A 25 20.90 24.30 6.81
CA THR A 25 22.01 24.36 5.87
C THR A 25 21.96 23.10 5.00
N GLN A 26 22.56 23.17 3.81
CA GLN A 26 22.66 21.99 2.94
C GLN A 26 23.28 20.78 3.67
N MET A 27 24.19 21.03 4.62
CA MET A 27 24.79 20.01 5.48
C MET A 27 23.77 19.37 6.44
N ASP A 28 22.86 20.16 7.01
CA ASP A 28 21.83 19.66 7.92
C ASP A 28 20.81 18.80 7.17
N GLN A 29 20.45 19.19 5.95
CA GLN A 29 19.57 18.40 5.08
C GLN A 29 20.20 17.03 4.75
N VAL A 30 21.49 17.00 4.41
CA VAL A 30 22.22 15.76 4.13
C VAL A 30 22.27 14.85 5.35
N ARG A 31 22.45 15.39 6.56
CA ARG A 31 22.44 14.58 7.80
C ARG A 31 21.09 13.93 8.03
N VAL A 32 20.00 14.67 7.85
CA VAL A 32 18.64 14.15 7.98
C VAL A 32 18.39 13.05 6.95
N GLN A 33 18.76 13.28 5.69
CA GLN A 33 18.59 12.29 4.63
C GLN A 33 19.43 11.04 4.88
N ALA A 34 20.67 11.18 5.35
CA ALA A 34 21.53 10.04 5.68
C ALA A 34 20.92 9.20 6.81
N GLU A 35 20.33 9.84 7.82
CA GLU A 35 19.67 9.12 8.91
C GLU A 35 18.43 8.37 8.43
N GLN A 36 17.63 8.99 7.57
CA GLN A 36 16.49 8.33 6.94
C GLN A 36 16.93 7.09 6.14
N LEU A 37 17.98 7.22 5.34
CA LEU A 37 18.52 6.11 4.55
C LEU A 37 19.07 4.98 5.44
N ARG A 38 19.67 5.29 6.59
CA ARG A 38 20.11 4.27 7.57
C ARG A 38 18.94 3.45 8.09
N ILE A 39 17.83 4.11 8.41
CA ILE A 39 16.60 3.44 8.87
C ILE A 39 16.04 2.55 7.75
N GLU A 40 15.95 3.04 6.52
CA GLU A 40 15.44 2.26 5.37
C GLU A 40 16.33 1.06 5.03
N ALA A 41 17.64 1.21 5.18
CA ALA A 41 18.60 0.13 4.95
C ALA A 41 18.45 -1.02 5.96
N GLN A 42 17.98 -0.73 7.17
CA GLN A 42 17.74 -1.73 8.22
C GLN A 42 16.44 -2.53 8.02
N VAL A 43 15.61 -2.18 7.03
CA VAL A 43 14.38 -2.93 6.74
C VAL A 43 14.72 -4.31 6.20
N VAL A 44 14.33 -5.35 6.94
CA VAL A 44 14.49 -6.74 6.53
C VAL A 44 13.52 -7.04 5.38
N ARG A 45 14.07 -7.40 4.22
CA ARG A 45 13.31 -7.78 3.02
C ARG A 45 13.17 -9.29 2.92
N LYS A 46 11.98 -9.76 2.53
CA LYS A 46 11.74 -11.16 2.15
C LYS A 46 12.30 -11.45 0.76
N LYS A 47 12.53 -12.73 0.44
CA LYS A 47 12.91 -13.13 -0.93
C LYS A 47 11.77 -12.84 -1.89
N VAL A 48 12.08 -12.28 -3.05
CA VAL A 48 11.08 -12.03 -4.10
C VAL A 48 10.35 -13.32 -4.46
N SER A 49 11.06 -14.44 -4.57
CA SER A 49 10.46 -15.75 -4.85
C SER A 49 9.47 -16.24 -3.79
N GLU A 50 9.61 -15.82 -2.54
CA GLU A 50 8.64 -16.12 -1.46
C GLU A 50 7.41 -15.24 -1.63
N VAL A 51 7.61 -13.92 -1.70
CA VAL A 51 6.50 -12.96 -1.83
C VAL A 51 5.68 -13.18 -3.09
N SER A 52 6.32 -13.56 -4.21
CA SER A 52 5.60 -13.90 -5.44
C SER A 52 4.68 -15.10 -5.27
N LYS A 53 5.07 -16.11 -4.48
CA LYS A 53 4.19 -17.26 -4.19
C LYS A 53 3.01 -16.83 -3.35
N ASP A 54 3.24 -16.05 -2.30
CA ASP A 54 2.18 -15.51 -1.43
C ASP A 54 1.14 -14.71 -2.25
N LEU A 55 1.61 -13.89 -3.19
CA LEU A 55 0.74 -13.12 -4.09
C LEU A 55 -0.08 -14.02 -5.03
N ILE A 56 0.55 -15.03 -5.65
CA ILE A 56 -0.15 -15.98 -6.52
C ILE A 56 -1.21 -16.75 -5.74
N GLU A 57 -0.85 -17.25 -4.54
CA GLU A 57 -1.78 -17.99 -3.69
C GLU A 57 -2.99 -17.14 -3.29
N TYR A 58 -2.76 -15.87 -2.92
CA TYR A 58 -3.84 -14.95 -2.64
C TYR A 58 -4.75 -14.73 -3.86
N CYS A 59 -4.17 -14.47 -5.03
CA CYS A 59 -4.95 -14.27 -6.25
C CYS A 59 -5.78 -15.51 -6.61
N GLU A 60 -5.22 -16.72 -6.57
CA GLU A 60 -5.97 -17.95 -6.87
C GLU A 60 -7.08 -18.22 -5.85
N LYS A 61 -6.85 -17.91 -4.57
CA LYS A 61 -7.86 -18.04 -3.53
C LYS A 61 -9.05 -17.08 -3.73
N GLU A 62 -8.78 -15.83 -4.11
CA GLU A 62 -9.83 -14.80 -4.25
C GLU A 62 -10.46 -14.78 -5.65
N LYS A 63 -9.82 -15.39 -6.65
CA LYS A 63 -10.29 -15.49 -8.04
C LYS A 63 -11.75 -15.92 -8.21
N PRO A 64 -12.32 -16.88 -7.45
CA PRO A 64 -13.74 -17.23 -7.57
C PRO A 64 -14.68 -16.09 -7.17
N HIS A 65 -14.25 -15.20 -6.27
CA HIS A 65 -15.03 -14.08 -5.74
C HIS A 65 -14.88 -12.81 -6.59
N ASP A 66 -13.86 -12.74 -7.44
CA ASP A 66 -13.68 -11.63 -8.36
C ASP A 66 -14.55 -11.82 -9.61
N MET A 67 -15.70 -11.13 -9.63
CA MET A 67 -16.66 -11.17 -10.74
C MET A 67 -16.06 -10.71 -12.09
N LEU A 68 -15.00 -9.91 -12.09
CA LEU A 68 -14.33 -9.48 -13.33
C LEU A 68 -13.44 -10.58 -13.92
N VAL A 69 -12.97 -11.50 -13.08
CA VAL A 69 -12.08 -12.59 -13.47
C VAL A 69 -12.86 -13.88 -13.73
N SER A 70 -13.78 -14.26 -12.85
CA SER A 70 -14.59 -15.49 -12.99
C SER A 70 -15.84 -15.31 -13.87
N GLY A 71 -16.21 -14.06 -14.15
CA GLY A 71 -17.42 -13.71 -14.87
C GLY A 71 -18.67 -13.73 -13.97
N PRO A 72 -19.74 -13.03 -14.37
CA PRO A 72 -20.98 -13.06 -13.62
C PRO A 72 -21.61 -14.45 -13.69
N GLN A 73 -21.91 -15.05 -12.54
CA GLN A 73 -22.83 -16.17 -12.45
C GLN A 73 -24.21 -15.64 -12.92
N ASP A 74 -24.81 -16.28 -13.92
CA ASP A 74 -25.94 -15.81 -14.70
C ASP A 74 -26.96 -14.91 -13.96
N ASN A 75 -27.32 -13.78 -14.57
CA ASN A 75 -28.31 -12.79 -14.10
C ASN A 75 -27.99 -11.96 -12.83
N HIS A 76 -26.81 -12.12 -12.21
CA HIS A 76 -26.38 -11.25 -11.10
C HIS A 76 -25.66 -9.97 -11.52
N ASN A 77 -25.38 -9.78 -12.81
CA ASN A 77 -24.76 -8.54 -13.28
C ASN A 77 -25.79 -7.38 -13.26
N PRO A 78 -25.64 -6.37 -12.38
CA PRO A 78 -26.59 -5.25 -12.30
C PRO A 78 -26.59 -4.36 -13.56
N PHE A 79 -25.57 -4.48 -14.42
CA PHE A 79 -25.47 -3.77 -15.69
C PHE A 79 -25.95 -4.60 -16.89
N GLN A 80 -26.46 -5.82 -16.69
CA GLN A 80 -26.97 -6.64 -17.78
C GLN A 80 -28.28 -6.05 -18.30
N GLU A 81 -28.33 -5.76 -19.60
CA GLU A 81 -29.57 -5.30 -20.25
C GLU A 81 -30.67 -6.36 -20.07
N LYS A 82 -31.84 -5.92 -19.59
CA LYS A 82 -33.00 -6.80 -19.46
C LYS A 82 -33.44 -7.20 -20.87
N LYS A 83 -33.45 -8.51 -21.17
CA LYS A 83 -34.07 -9.01 -22.40
C LYS A 83 -35.53 -8.54 -22.40
N SER A 84 -35.93 -7.76 -23.41
CA SER A 84 -37.33 -7.38 -23.58
C SER A 84 -38.14 -8.66 -23.76
N CYS A 85 -39.02 -8.97 -22.81
CA CYS A 85 -39.98 -10.04 -23.00
C CYS A 85 -40.97 -9.60 -24.09
N THR A 86 -40.89 -10.20 -25.28
CA THR A 86 -41.97 -10.11 -26.26
C THR A 86 -43.02 -11.12 -25.84
N ILE A 87 -44.16 -10.65 -25.34
CA ILE A 87 -45.35 -11.48 -25.20
C ILE A 87 -45.88 -11.70 -26.63
N LEU A 88 -45.90 -12.96 -27.07
CA LEU A 88 -46.56 -13.41 -28.31
C LEU A 88 -47.93 -13.99 -27.97
#